data_AF-A0AAP0SC27-F1
#
_entry.id   AF-A0AAP0SC27-F1
#
_cell.length_a   1.000
_cell.length_b   1.000
_cell.length_c   1.000
_cell.angle_alpha   90.00
_cell.angle_beta   90.00
_cell.angle_gamma   90.00
#
_symmetry.space_group_name_H-M   'P 1'
#
loop_
_entity.id
_entity.type
_entity.pdbx_description
1 polymer ?
#
loop_
_entity_poly.entity_id
_entity_poly.type
_entity_poly.pdbx_seq_one_letter_code
_entity_poly.pdbx_strand_id
1 'polypeptide(L)'
;MEGVGGSSSNYSIGQSAQERGLPLVPECYTIPPSHRASLNPDVADVPVVDLAGLRQDPAQRSVVIDNVGNACRRFGLFQITNHGISQPVLDGALSSAFDFFNLPAEEKLKFMSNNVYNPVSLIVAQSKMLFDPQSRQVGRD
;
A
#
# COMPACT_ATOMS: atom_id res chain seq x y z
N MET A 1 39.49 -13.11 -15.82
CA MET A 1 39.01 -12.75 -14.47
C MET A 1 38.86 -11.24 -14.45
N GLU A 2 37.67 -10.74 -14.77
CA GLU A 2 37.26 -9.39 -14.37
C GLU A 2 35.81 -9.52 -13.90
N GLY A 3 35.61 -9.29 -12.60
CA GLY A 3 34.32 -9.39 -11.95
C GLY A 3 33.47 -8.20 -12.34
N VAL A 4 32.35 -8.46 -13.03
CA VAL A 4 31.31 -7.46 -13.23
C VAL A 4 30.56 -7.35 -11.91
N GLY A 5 30.95 -6.34 -11.13
CA GLY A 5 30.32 -5.99 -9.86
C GLY A 5 28.83 -5.80 -10.05
N GLY A 6 28.04 -6.48 -9.20
CA GLY A 6 26.61 -6.27 -9.11
C GLY A 6 26.33 -4.81 -8.77
N SER A 7 25.91 -4.04 -9.77
CA SER A 7 25.47 -2.67 -9.56
C SER A 7 24.23 -2.71 -8.69
N SER A 8 24.36 -2.31 -7.42
CA SER A 8 23.22 -2.04 -6.54
C SER A 8 22.46 -0.88 -7.17
N SER A 9 21.49 -1.17 -8.02
CA SER A 9 20.70 -0.14 -8.72
C SER A 9 19.74 0.50 -7.72
N ASN A 10 20.25 1.47 -6.97
CA ASN A 10 19.47 2.31 -6.10
C ASN A 10 18.84 3.40 -6.97
N TYR A 11 17.53 3.31 -7.20
CA TYR A 11 16.78 4.37 -7.85
C TYR A 11 16.52 5.48 -6.84
N SER A 12 17.06 6.66 -7.13
CA SER A 12 16.70 7.89 -6.42
C SER A 12 15.40 8.43 -7.00
N ILE A 13 14.62 9.13 -6.18
CA ILE A 13 13.44 9.86 -6.64
C ILE A 13 13.83 10.88 -7.73
N GLY A 14 13.01 11.02 -8.77
CA GLY A 14 13.35 11.83 -9.95
C GLY A 14 14.24 11.12 -10.98
N GLN A 15 14.71 9.91 -10.67
CA GLN A 15 15.55 9.08 -11.54
C GLN A 15 15.03 7.64 -11.63
N SER A 16 13.75 7.42 -11.32
CA SER A 16 13.11 6.11 -11.42
C SER A 16 13.15 5.56 -12.85
N ALA A 17 12.96 4.24 -12.98
CA ALA A 17 12.91 3.60 -14.31
C ALA A 17 11.80 4.19 -15.20
N GLN A 18 10.68 4.56 -14.58
CA GLN A 18 9.52 5.20 -15.22
C GLN A 18 9.87 6.61 -15.72
N GLU A 19 10.48 7.45 -14.89
CA GLU A 19 10.88 8.82 -15.25
C GLU A 19 11.95 8.84 -16.36
N ARG A 20 12.81 7.81 -16.39
CA ARG A 20 13.84 7.65 -17.42
C ARG A 20 13.33 7.04 -18.74
N GLY A 21 12.07 6.60 -18.79
CA GLY A 21 11.47 6.02 -19.99
C GLY A 21 12.21 4.79 -20.52
N LEU A 22 12.72 3.93 -19.62
CA LEU A 22 13.52 2.77 -20.03
C LEU A 22 12.69 1.79 -20.86
N PRO A 23 13.25 1.22 -21.96
CA PRO A 23 12.53 0.29 -22.84
C PRO A 23 12.35 -1.11 -22.24
N LEU A 24 13.01 -1.39 -21.10
CA LEU A 24 12.98 -2.66 -20.40
C LEU A 24 12.87 -2.42 -18.89
N VAL A 25 12.19 -3.34 -18.20
CA VAL A 25 12.13 -3.38 -16.72
C VAL A 25 13.53 -3.70 -16.16
N PRO A 26 14.09 -2.85 -15.29
CA PRO A 26 15.37 -3.14 -14.65
C PRO A 26 15.34 -4.37 -13.75
N GLU A 27 16.49 -5.05 -13.64
CA GLU A 27 16.60 -6.33 -12.93
C GLU A 27 16.20 -6.24 -11.45
N CYS A 28 16.39 -5.10 -10.78
CA CYS A 28 15.98 -4.92 -9.38
C CYS A 28 14.47 -4.87 -9.15
N TYR A 29 13.68 -4.72 -10.22
CA TYR A 29 12.22 -4.82 -10.21
C TYR A 29 11.74 -6.20 -10.68
N THR A 30 12.64 -7.04 -11.22
CA THR A 30 12.30 -8.39 -11.67
C THR A 30 12.03 -9.28 -10.47
N ILE A 31 10.79 -9.73 -10.34
CA ILE A 31 10.40 -10.71 -9.32
C ILE A 31 10.80 -12.11 -9.83
N PRO A 32 11.51 -12.94 -9.04
CA PRO A 32 11.85 -14.31 -9.42
C PRO A 32 10.59 -15.12 -9.78
N PRO A 33 10.63 -16.03 -10.78
CA PRO A 33 9.45 -16.78 -11.21
C PRO A 33 8.71 -17.50 -10.07
N SER A 34 9.43 -18.00 -9.06
CA SER A 34 8.86 -18.65 -7.87
C SER A 34 8.06 -17.72 -6.96
N HIS A 35 8.27 -16.40 -7.04
CA HIS A 35 7.60 -15.39 -6.22
C HIS A 35 6.58 -14.56 -7.02
N ARG A 36 6.46 -14.80 -8.33
CA ARG A 36 5.48 -14.07 -9.15
C ARG A 36 4.07 -14.50 -8.75
N ALA A 37 3.22 -13.51 -8.51
CA ALA A 37 1.79 -13.77 -8.34
C ALA A 37 1.22 -14.43 -9.60
N SER A 38 0.23 -15.31 -9.42
CA SER A 38 -0.52 -15.87 -10.56
C SER A 38 -1.15 -14.75 -11.37
N LEU A 39 -0.98 -14.79 -12.69
CA LEU A 39 -1.65 -13.87 -13.62
C LEU A 39 -3.14 -14.24 -13.81
N ASN A 40 -3.54 -15.41 -13.33
CA ASN A 40 -4.93 -15.84 -13.21
C ASN A 40 -5.27 -15.90 -11.72
N PRO A 41 -5.59 -14.75 -11.09
CA PRO A 41 -6.03 -14.77 -9.70
C PRO A 41 -7.40 -15.45 -9.62
N ASP A 42 -7.60 -16.28 -8.60
CA ASP A 42 -8.94 -16.67 -8.19
C ASP A 42 -9.70 -15.40 -7.77
N VAL A 43 -10.97 -15.30 -8.13
CA VAL A 43 -11.81 -14.18 -7.69
C VAL A 43 -11.98 -14.29 -6.17
N ALA A 44 -11.28 -13.44 -5.43
CA ALA A 44 -11.43 -13.35 -3.99
C ALA A 44 -12.73 -12.57 -3.66
N ASP A 45 -13.67 -13.25 -3.01
CA ASP A 45 -14.88 -12.61 -2.49
C ASP A 45 -14.54 -11.85 -1.20
N VAL A 46 -14.17 -10.57 -1.36
CA VAL A 46 -13.83 -9.68 -0.25
C VAL A 46 -15.12 -9.14 0.38
N PRO A 47 -15.35 -9.30 1.69
CA PRO A 47 -16.56 -8.81 2.34
C PRO A 47 -16.77 -7.31 2.12
N VAL A 48 -18.00 -6.92 1.79
CA VAL A 48 -18.43 -5.52 1.73
C VAL A 48 -19.37 -5.26 2.90
N VAL A 49 -19.04 -4.26 3.72
CA VAL A 49 -19.81 -3.90 4.92
C VAL A 49 -20.49 -2.55 4.71
N ASP A 50 -21.82 -2.54 4.76
CA ASP A 50 -22.62 -1.31 4.73
C ASP A 50 -22.63 -0.65 6.11
N LEU A 51 -22.02 0.54 6.22
CA LEU A 51 -21.93 1.29 7.47
C LEU A 51 -23.17 2.14 7.78
N ALA A 52 -24.15 2.21 6.86
CA ALA A 52 -25.40 2.93 7.13
C ALA A 52 -26.11 2.38 8.37
N GLY A 53 -26.05 1.06 8.59
CA GLY A 53 -26.65 0.37 9.74
C GLY A 53 -26.10 0.83 11.10
N LEU A 54 -24.92 1.44 11.16
CA LEU A 54 -24.37 1.98 12.42
C LEU A 54 -25.15 3.18 12.96
N ARG A 55 -25.88 3.88 12.10
CA ARG A 55 -26.68 5.08 12.40
C ARG A 55 -28.18 4.78 12.53
N GLN A 56 -28.57 3.52 12.41
CA GLN A 56 -29.96 3.06 12.53
C GLN A 56 -30.25 2.62 13.97
N ASP A 57 -31.19 1.70 14.17
CA ASP A 57 -31.55 1.18 15.49
C ASP A 57 -30.45 0.26 16.08
N PRO A 58 -30.49 -0.01 17.40
CA PRO A 58 -29.48 -0.83 18.08
C PRO A 58 -29.31 -2.25 17.51
N ALA A 59 -30.36 -2.87 16.96
CA ALA A 59 -30.26 -4.21 16.40
C ALA A 59 -29.45 -4.19 15.09
N GLN A 60 -29.73 -3.25 14.19
CA GLN A 60 -28.96 -3.08 12.96
C GLN A 60 -27.50 -2.70 13.24
N ARG A 61 -27.27 -1.84 14.24
CA ARG A 61 -25.92 -1.51 14.68
C ARG A 61 -25.14 -2.75 15.14
N SER A 62 -25.78 -3.66 15.89
CA SER A 62 -25.15 -4.91 16.33
C SER A 62 -24.74 -5.78 15.15
N VAL A 63 -25.63 -5.92 14.14
CA VAL A 63 -25.34 -6.71 12.94
C VAL A 63 -24.12 -6.18 12.19
N VAL A 64 -24.00 -4.85 12.01
CA VAL A 64 -22.84 -4.26 11.34
C VAL A 64 -21.55 -4.49 12.14
N ILE A 65 -21.60 -4.35 13.47
CA ILE A 65 -20.44 -4.61 14.34
C ILE A 65 -19.99 -6.08 14.23
N ASP A 66 -20.93 -7.02 14.22
CA ASP A 66 -20.64 -8.44 14.06
C ASP A 66 -20.03 -8.74 12.68
N ASN A 67 -20.53 -8.11 11.62
CA ASN A 67 -19.99 -8.23 10.27
C ASN A 67 -18.54 -7.71 10.19
N VAL A 68 -18.25 -6.55 10.78
CA VAL A 68 -16.88 -6.01 10.87
C VAL A 68 -15.98 -6.99 11.63
N GLY A 69 -16.44 -7.47 12.79
CA GLY A 69 -15.66 -8.42 13.61
C GLY A 69 -15.37 -9.72 12.85
N ASN A 70 -16.35 -10.25 12.13
CA ASN A 70 -16.20 -11.46 11.32
C ASN A 70 -15.25 -11.24 10.13
N ALA A 71 -15.36 -10.10 9.46
CA ALA A 71 -14.46 -9.75 8.36
C ALA A 71 -13.00 -9.65 8.84
N CYS A 72 -12.76 -8.95 9.96
CA CYS A 72 -11.45 -8.86 10.59
C CYS A 72 -10.87 -10.24 10.96
N ARG A 73 -11.68 -11.12 11.58
CA ARG A 73 -11.22 -12.44 12.03
C ARG A 73 -10.96 -13.43 10.89
N ARG A 74 -11.79 -13.39 9.85
CA ARG A 74 -11.74 -14.39 8.76
C ARG A 74 -10.87 -13.97 7.59
N PHE A 75 -10.89 -12.68 7.23
CA PHE A 75 -10.25 -12.18 6.01
C PHE A 75 -9.11 -11.20 6.31
N GLY A 76 -9.14 -10.52 7.46
CA GLY A 76 -8.16 -9.48 7.81
C GLY A 76 -8.31 -8.18 7.03
N LEU A 77 -9.24 -8.12 6.07
CA LEU A 77 -9.58 -6.96 5.26
C LEU A 77 -11.05 -7.02 4.79
N PHE A 78 -11.63 -5.86 4.50
CA PHE A 78 -12.98 -5.72 3.96
C PHE A 78 -13.14 -4.35 3.30
N GLN A 79 -14.16 -4.23 2.45
CA GLN A 79 -14.58 -2.97 1.85
C GLN A 79 -15.75 -2.38 2.65
N ILE A 80 -15.89 -1.07 2.63
CA ILE A 80 -17.01 -0.37 3.30
C ILE A 80 -17.80 0.47 2.30
N THR A 81 -19.11 0.51 2.49
CA THR A 81 -20.02 1.41 1.76
C THR A 81 -20.80 2.27 2.76
N ASN A 82 -21.40 3.37 2.27
CA ASN A 82 -22.19 4.30 3.08
C ASN A 82 -21.48 4.80 4.36
N HIS A 83 -20.15 4.95 4.29
CA HIS A 83 -19.33 5.46 5.40
C HIS A 83 -19.66 6.92 5.78
N GLY A 84 -20.32 7.66 4.90
CA GLY A 84 -20.76 9.05 5.13
C GLY A 84 -19.68 10.10 4.94
N ILE A 85 -18.55 9.73 4.30
CA ILE A 85 -17.58 10.70 3.79
C ILE A 85 -18.11 11.13 2.42
N SER A 86 -18.21 12.44 2.20
CA SER A 86 -18.76 12.96 0.95
C SER A 86 -17.79 12.74 -0.22
N GLN A 87 -18.34 12.57 -1.42
CA GLN A 87 -17.54 12.37 -2.64
C GLN A 87 -16.49 13.48 -2.87
N PRO A 88 -16.79 14.79 -2.65
CA PRO A 88 -15.79 15.84 -2.83
C PRO A 88 -14.56 15.71 -1.91
N VAL A 89 -14.72 15.14 -0.71
CA VAL A 89 -13.58 14.90 0.20
C VAL A 89 -12.68 13.79 -0.34
N LEU A 90 -13.27 12.72 -0.88
CA LEU A 90 -12.51 11.64 -1.52
C LEU A 90 -11.78 12.14 -2.76
N ASP A 91 -12.48 12.88 -3.63
CA ASP A 91 -11.91 13.45 -4.85
C ASP A 91 -10.78 14.44 -4.52
N GLY A 92 -10.98 15.30 -3.51
CA GLY A 92 -9.95 16.24 -3.06
C GLY A 92 -8.71 15.55 -2.49
N ALA A 93 -8.87 14.44 -1.77
CA ALA A 93 -7.75 13.64 -1.27
C ALA A 93 -6.95 13.01 -2.42
N LEU A 94 -7.63 12.44 -3.42
CA LEU A 94 -7.00 11.88 -4.61
C LEU A 94 -6.30 12.96 -5.44
N SER A 95 -6.96 14.10 -5.68
CA SER A 95 -6.37 15.25 -6.39
C SER A 95 -5.10 15.72 -5.68
N SER A 96 -5.14 15.90 -4.37
CA SER A 96 -3.96 16.33 -3.59
C SER A 96 -2.80 15.35 -3.70
N ALA A 97 -3.10 14.03 -3.71
CA ALA A 97 -2.08 13.02 -3.92
C ALA A 97 -1.48 13.10 -5.33
N PHE A 98 -2.31 13.24 -6.37
CA PHE A 98 -1.83 13.42 -7.74
C PHE A 98 -0.95 14.67 -7.87
N ASP A 99 -1.41 15.81 -7.35
CA ASP A 99 -0.68 17.06 -7.37
C ASP A 99 0.68 16.93 -6.68
N PHE A 100 0.74 16.28 -5.51
CA PHE A 100 2.00 16.01 -4.81
C PHE A 100 2.97 15.16 -5.63
N PHE A 101 2.51 14.05 -6.22
CA PHE A 101 3.39 13.17 -6.98
C PHE A 101 3.81 13.76 -8.34
N ASN A 102 3.05 14.73 -8.86
CA ASN A 102 3.40 15.54 -10.04
C ASN A 102 4.43 16.64 -9.75
N LEU A 103 4.73 16.95 -8.49
CA LEU A 103 5.78 17.91 -8.15
C LEU A 103 7.17 17.42 -8.62
N PRO A 104 8.11 18.36 -8.88
CA PRO A 104 9.51 18.04 -9.12
C PRO A 104 10.10 17.18 -7.99
N ALA A 105 11.10 16.38 -8.33
CA ALA A 105 11.74 15.46 -7.39
C ALA A 105 12.36 16.19 -6.18
N GLU A 106 12.90 17.38 -6.39
CA GLU A 106 13.51 18.22 -5.36
C GLU A 106 12.50 18.62 -4.28
N GLU A 107 11.26 18.90 -4.67
CA GLU A 107 10.18 19.25 -3.74
C GLU A 107 9.72 18.01 -2.96
N LYS A 108 9.58 16.86 -3.63
CA LYS A 108 9.19 15.60 -3.00
C LYS A 108 10.23 15.11 -1.99
N LEU A 109 11.52 15.31 -2.27
CA LEU A 109 12.64 14.93 -1.40
C LEU A 109 12.60 15.58 -0.01
N LYS A 110 12.02 16.78 0.12
CA LYS A 110 11.87 17.47 1.40
C LYS A 110 11.04 16.68 2.40
N PHE A 111 10.19 15.79 1.91
CA PHE A 111 9.33 14.93 2.71
C PHE A 111 9.91 13.53 2.92
N MET A 112 11.11 13.23 2.40
CA MET A 112 11.69 11.90 2.53
C MET A 112 12.12 11.62 3.97
N SER A 113 11.47 10.64 4.60
CA SER A 113 11.81 10.24 5.96
C SER A 113 11.34 8.83 6.28
N ASN A 114 12.13 8.12 7.07
CA ASN A 114 11.74 6.83 7.65
C ASN A 114 11.02 6.99 9.00
N ASN A 115 10.80 8.23 9.46
CA ASN A 115 10.11 8.50 10.71
C ASN A 115 8.59 8.52 10.51
N VAL A 116 7.92 7.48 10.99
CA VAL A 116 6.45 7.34 10.91
C VAL A 116 5.67 8.35 11.77
N TYR A 117 6.34 9.10 12.65
CA TYR A 117 5.71 10.14 13.48
C TYR A 117 5.66 11.51 12.80
N ASN A 118 6.31 11.67 11.64
CA ASN A 118 6.18 12.89 10.87
C ASN A 118 4.75 13.01 10.30
N PRO A 119 4.18 14.22 10.27
CA PRO A 119 2.81 14.42 9.78
C PRO A 119 2.65 14.03 8.30
N VAL A 120 3.70 14.20 7.50
CA VAL A 120 3.78 13.74 6.11
C VAL A 120 5.17 13.18 5.89
N SER A 121 5.27 11.96 5.35
CA SER A 121 6.56 11.37 4.97
C SER A 121 6.44 10.55 3.71
N LEU A 122 7.35 10.82 2.79
CA LEU A 122 7.56 10.05 1.58
C LEU A 122 8.54 8.93 1.87
N ILE A 123 8.09 7.69 1.67
CA ILE A 123 8.90 6.50 1.81
C ILE A 123 9.06 5.89 0.42
N VAL A 124 10.30 5.65 0.01
CA VAL A 124 10.59 4.88 -1.21
C VAL A 124 10.79 3.44 -0.80
N ALA A 125 9.88 2.56 -1.25
CA ALA A 125 10.05 1.12 -1.08
C ALA A 125 11.24 0.66 -1.94
N GLN A 126 12.43 0.58 -1.35
CA GLN A 126 13.52 -0.16 -1.98
C GLN A 126 13.28 -1.66 -1.77
N SER A 127 13.60 -2.47 -2.79
CA SER A 127 13.39 -3.94 -2.87
C SER A 127 14.01 -4.78 -1.73
N LYS A 128 14.50 -4.18 -0.64
CA LYS A 128 15.00 -4.88 0.54
C LYS A 128 14.03 -4.97 1.73
N MET A 129 12.85 -4.34 1.68
CA MET A 129 11.77 -4.74 2.59
C MET A 129 11.01 -5.93 1.99
N LEU A 130 11.71 -7.06 1.85
CA LEU A 130 11.02 -8.34 1.97
C LEU A 130 10.42 -8.32 3.38
N PHE A 131 9.10 -8.41 3.46
CA PHE A 131 8.39 -8.79 4.68
C PHE A 131 9.12 -10.01 5.26
N ASP A 132 9.92 -9.83 6.32
CA ASP A 132 10.56 -10.95 7.01
C ASP A 132 9.49 -11.61 7.89
N PRO A 133 8.96 -12.79 7.50
CA PRO A 133 7.90 -13.44 8.23
C PRO A 133 8.35 -13.95 9.61
N GLN A 134 9.68 -13.97 9.88
CA GLN A 134 10.26 -14.48 11.12
C GLN A 134 10.32 -13.42 12.24
N SER A 135 10.04 -12.14 11.95
CA SER A 135 10.10 -11.06 12.96
C SER A 135 8.96 -11.06 13.98
N ARG A 136 8.00 -12.00 13.89
CA ARG A 136 6.79 -12.04 14.74
C ARG A 136 6.83 -12.99 15.93
N GLN A 137 8.01 -13.45 16.36
CA GLN A 137 8.12 -14.33 17.52
C GLN A 137 9.22 -13.89 18.50
N VAL A 138 8.98 -12.82 19.27
CA VAL A 138 9.61 -12.64 20.59
C VAL A 138 8.62 -11.92 21.51
N GLY A 139 8.29 -12.55 22.63
CA GLY A 139 7.74 -11.87 23.82
C GLY A 139 6.34 -12.29 24.27
N ARG A 140 6.12 -13.57 24.61
CA ARG A 140 5.18 -13.96 25.67
C ARG A 140 5.73 -15.21 26.36
N ASP A 141 6.53 -14.96 27.39
CA ASP A 141 6.60 -15.81 28.58
C ASP A 141 5.92 -15.03 29.72
#